data_AF-A0A2E3FQ77-F1
#
_entry.id   AF-A0A2E3FQ77-F1
#
_cell.length_a   1.000
_cell.length_b   1.000
_cell.length_c   1.000
_cell.angle_alpha   90.00
_cell.angle_beta   90.00
_cell.angle_gamma   90.00
#
_symmetry.space_group_name_H-M   'P 1'
#
loop_
_entity.id
_entity.type
_entity.pdbx_description
1 polymer ?
#
loop_
_entity_poly.entity_id
_entity_poly.type
_entity_poly.pdbx_seq_one_letter_code
_entity_poly.pdbx_strand_id
1 'polypeptide(L)'
;MGTCPFCRAQTLPGDSICYSCGRVFSGAAGMDSRIRGNFMRSPTRRAKSGKAPRQEFATGKLKRKGRRKRSRINQLGLLALIAFIFFTPDAKQFVLAKWAEIEEYVMEGLAPHQVYPLEAEYTVVRSIDLWNNGSDVGHLEETIPLPVDVSSKESMPVAIAYEDDTEVEKSTIQDVISHEIRVDGQIIQIPLEGKPTKSKDNAIVTNAGTQIWWPGIVNPDNDDFCPHGTCVRVSTDVDSNSHKTLEFVVTIKSTSHSWWHSTRIDGKIEGKSEGVSLARSGTFDEIKQRGGGVETLYKKFGDQKYWYDRSQENWAIDGRQAQAPTVFQTAMNIEASLPNNLKNNAYAYARATFDWLNDNIPYDTNAPNTARSGEQCLDAGIGDCDEQSNAFMSIMRIKEIPSYYVFGALADPQFNSWEGHAWAYVMLPMSDDWCEQNEVKIDTCYIEGAVDVVNRKWLVHTPTVYIDWIEEYSEFIPNGNIVNNYYSGGSMTGEDFTRKRSFHTEGYSVSGGTWNNKWLGEDLT
;
A
#
# COMPACT_ATOMS: atom_id res chain seq x y z
N MET A 1 -27.32 -9.53 11.95
CA MET A 1 -26.08 -9.92 11.23
C MET A 1 -25.84 -8.85 10.20
N GLY A 2 -24.64 -8.29 10.15
CA GLY A 2 -24.26 -7.35 9.11
C GLY A 2 -23.91 -8.11 7.82
N THR A 3 -23.91 -7.40 6.70
CA THR A 3 -23.27 -7.85 5.47
C THR A 3 -22.17 -6.86 5.16
N CYS A 4 -20.98 -7.35 4.81
CA CYS A 4 -19.91 -6.47 4.42
C CYS A 4 -20.30 -5.65 3.17
N PRO A 5 -20.07 -4.33 3.15
CA PRO A 5 -20.36 -3.49 1.99
C PRO A 5 -19.51 -3.88 0.75
N PHE A 6 -18.30 -4.39 0.95
CA PHE A 6 -17.34 -4.70 -0.13
C PHE A 6 -17.57 -6.06 -0.81
N CYS A 7 -17.95 -7.09 -0.05
CA CYS A 7 -18.03 -8.47 -0.51
C CYS A 7 -19.43 -9.08 -0.41
N ARG A 8 -20.35 -8.40 0.30
CA ARG A 8 -21.66 -8.88 0.71
C ARG A 8 -21.68 -10.20 1.50
N ALA A 9 -20.51 -10.71 1.89
CA ALA A 9 -20.44 -11.83 2.81
C ALA A 9 -21.05 -11.45 4.16
N GLN A 10 -21.58 -12.45 4.86
CA GLN A 10 -22.11 -12.25 6.20
C GLN A 10 -20.98 -11.85 7.14
N THR A 11 -21.20 -10.81 7.92
CA THR A 11 -20.29 -10.35 8.95
C THR A 11 -20.92 -10.54 10.32
N LEU A 12 -20.10 -10.96 11.29
CA LEU A 12 -20.55 -11.09 12.67
C LEU A 12 -20.71 -9.70 13.29
N PRO A 13 -21.66 -9.52 14.22
CA PRO A 13 -21.77 -8.26 14.97
C PRO A 13 -20.46 -7.96 15.71
N GLY A 14 -19.81 -6.85 15.36
CA GLY A 14 -18.52 -6.43 15.93
C GLY A 14 -17.31 -6.69 15.04
N ASP A 15 -17.46 -7.37 13.90
CA ASP A 15 -16.38 -7.54 12.93
C ASP A 15 -16.03 -6.19 12.30
N SER A 16 -14.74 -5.84 12.33
CA SER A 16 -14.19 -4.68 11.64
C SER A 16 -13.71 -4.98 10.23
N ILE A 17 -13.43 -6.26 9.94
CA ILE A 17 -12.85 -6.75 8.68
C ILE A 17 -13.75 -7.85 8.10
N CYS A 18 -14.05 -7.82 6.79
CA CYS A 18 -14.80 -8.91 6.15
C CYS A 18 -13.87 -10.11 6.06
N TYR A 19 -13.99 -11.13 6.91
CA TYR A 19 -13.14 -12.32 6.80
C TYR A 19 -13.25 -13.07 5.45
N SER A 20 -14.23 -12.73 4.62
CA SER A 20 -14.37 -13.26 3.25
C SER A 20 -13.65 -12.44 2.17
N CYS A 21 -13.44 -11.14 2.36
CA CYS A 21 -12.78 -10.26 1.39
C CYS A 21 -11.77 -9.30 2.00
N GLY A 22 -11.43 -9.54 3.27
CA GLY A 22 -10.47 -8.88 4.17
C GLY A 22 -10.43 -7.37 4.17
N ARG A 23 -11.47 -6.72 3.64
CA ARG A 23 -11.61 -5.28 3.72
C ARG A 23 -12.19 -4.86 5.05
N VAL A 24 -11.62 -3.81 5.59
CA VAL A 24 -12.07 -3.16 6.82
C VAL A 24 -13.33 -2.38 6.51
N PHE A 25 -14.49 -2.79 7.05
CA PHE A 25 -15.79 -2.11 6.79
C PHE A 25 -16.33 -1.34 7.98
N SER A 26 -15.61 -1.31 9.10
CA SER A 26 -15.87 -0.33 10.15
C SER A 26 -14.57 0.20 10.74
N GLY A 27 -14.51 1.52 10.92
CA GLY A 27 -13.49 2.21 11.73
C GLY A 27 -12.12 2.42 11.10
N ALA A 28 -11.98 2.91 9.88
CA ALA A 28 -10.68 3.39 9.37
C ALA A 28 -10.18 4.70 10.05
N ALA A 29 -10.56 4.99 11.30
CA ALA A 29 -10.51 6.33 11.87
C ALA A 29 -9.09 6.93 11.94
N GLY A 30 -8.06 6.12 12.16
CA GLY A 30 -6.66 6.60 12.23
C GLY A 30 -6.19 7.15 10.89
N MET A 31 -5.85 6.28 9.94
CA MET A 31 -5.33 6.70 8.63
C MET A 31 -6.27 7.64 7.88
N ASP A 32 -7.55 7.29 7.82
CA ASP A 32 -8.51 8.08 7.07
C ASP A 32 -8.52 9.52 7.60
N SER A 33 -8.43 9.71 8.93
CA SER A 33 -8.30 11.05 9.52
C SER A 33 -6.97 11.74 9.19
N ARG A 34 -5.87 11.00 9.04
CA ARG A 34 -4.54 11.52 8.72
C ARG A 34 -4.42 12.00 7.27
N ILE A 35 -4.85 11.19 6.30
CA ILE A 35 -4.94 11.63 4.89
C ILE A 35 -5.89 12.82 4.77
N ARG A 36 -7.02 12.75 5.48
CA ARG A 36 -7.98 13.85 5.56
C ARG A 36 -7.47 15.01 6.39
N GLY A 37 -6.33 14.90 7.09
CA GLY A 37 -5.78 15.89 8.04
C GLY A 37 -6.81 16.53 8.97
N ASN A 38 -7.74 15.72 9.47
CA ASN A 38 -8.78 16.10 10.41
C ASN A 38 -8.22 16.06 11.85
N PHE A 39 -7.22 16.91 12.16
CA PHE A 39 -6.59 16.92 13.49
C PHE A 39 -7.28 17.93 14.43
N MET A 40 -8.27 17.46 15.19
CA MET A 40 -8.76 18.20 16.36
C MET A 40 -7.89 17.86 17.58
N ARG A 41 -7.12 18.83 18.09
CA ARG A 41 -6.36 18.67 19.34
C ARG A 41 -7.32 18.62 20.53
N SER A 42 -7.70 17.42 20.97
CA SER A 42 -8.24 17.20 22.31
C SER A 42 -7.84 15.81 22.86
N PRO A 43 -7.49 15.72 24.15
CA PRO A 43 -6.83 14.53 24.71
C PRO A 43 -7.86 13.48 25.12
N THR A 44 -7.93 12.36 24.39
CA THR A 44 -8.75 11.22 24.80
C THR A 44 -7.93 10.17 25.56
N ARG A 45 -8.46 9.85 26.75
CA ARG A 45 -7.92 9.01 27.81
C ARG A 45 -7.71 7.54 27.41
N ARG A 46 -6.57 7.01 27.88
CA ARG A 46 -6.28 5.63 28.32
C ARG A 46 -7.01 4.48 27.61
N ALA A 47 -6.28 3.79 26.73
CA ALA A 47 -6.60 2.44 26.29
C ALA A 47 -6.65 1.47 27.49
N LYS A 48 -7.71 0.68 27.58
CA LYS A 48 -7.79 -0.49 28.46
C LYS A 48 -7.34 -1.72 27.67
N SER A 49 -6.43 -2.48 28.26
CA SER A 49 -5.95 -3.77 27.75
C SER A 49 -7.10 -4.78 27.70
N GLY A 50 -7.42 -5.28 26.50
CA GLY A 50 -8.39 -6.36 26.29
C GLY A 50 -7.71 -7.73 26.40
N LYS A 51 -8.34 -8.67 27.11
CA LYS A 51 -7.88 -10.07 27.17
C LYS A 51 -8.53 -10.88 26.04
N ALA A 52 -7.74 -11.73 25.39
CA ALA A 52 -8.18 -12.62 24.32
C ALA A 52 -9.31 -13.59 24.79
N PRO A 53 -10.29 -13.92 23.91
CA PRO A 53 -11.30 -14.92 24.22
C PRO A 53 -10.69 -16.33 24.22
N ARG A 54 -10.82 -17.04 25.36
CA ARG A 54 -10.57 -18.49 25.43
C ARG A 54 -11.71 -19.24 24.74
N GLN A 55 -11.40 -20.01 23.71
CA GLN A 55 -12.34 -20.95 23.10
C GLN A 55 -12.44 -22.23 23.94
N GLU A 56 -13.65 -22.55 24.37
CA GLU A 56 -14.04 -23.74 25.12
C GLU A 56 -14.50 -24.82 24.12
N PHE A 57 -13.69 -25.86 23.91
CA PHE A 57 -14.07 -26.97 23.04
C PHE A 57 -15.00 -27.94 23.79
N ALA A 58 -16.29 -27.89 23.45
CA ALA A 58 -17.29 -28.85 23.90
C ALA A 58 -17.03 -30.25 23.31
N THR A 59 -17.05 -31.25 24.20
CA THR A 59 -16.78 -32.66 23.92
C THR A 59 -17.97 -33.34 23.23
N GLY A 60 -17.84 -33.63 21.94
CA GLY A 60 -18.82 -34.40 21.15
C GLY A 60 -18.47 -35.89 21.07
N LYS A 61 -19.28 -36.76 21.71
CA LYS A 61 -19.15 -38.23 21.68
C LYS A 61 -19.42 -38.81 20.29
N LEU A 62 -18.44 -39.51 19.70
CA LEU A 62 -18.58 -40.27 18.46
C LEU A 62 -19.31 -41.61 18.70
N LYS A 63 -20.45 -41.82 18.03
CA LYS A 63 -21.18 -43.09 17.96
C LYS A 63 -20.45 -44.08 17.04
N ARG A 64 -20.08 -45.25 17.59
CA ARG A 64 -19.55 -46.42 16.85
C ARG A 64 -20.57 -46.94 15.82
N LYS A 65 -20.21 -46.94 14.52
CA LYS A 65 -20.89 -47.71 13.47
C LYS A 65 -20.02 -48.90 13.04
N GLY A 66 -20.68 -50.04 12.88
CA GLY A 66 -20.10 -51.38 12.76
C GLY A 66 -19.22 -51.64 11.53
N ARG A 67 -18.19 -52.46 11.76
CA ARG A 67 -17.24 -53.00 10.77
C ARG A 67 -17.94 -53.96 9.81
N ARG A 68 -17.99 -53.63 8.52
CA ARG A 68 -18.19 -54.59 7.42
C ARG A 68 -16.81 -55.01 6.88
N LYS A 69 -16.52 -56.31 6.89
CA LYS A 69 -15.31 -56.91 6.31
C LYS A 69 -15.27 -56.64 4.79
N ARG A 70 -14.28 -55.88 4.32
CA ARG A 70 -13.91 -55.74 2.90
C ARG A 70 -12.71 -56.62 2.58
N SER A 71 -12.65 -57.09 1.33
CA SER A 71 -11.72 -58.10 0.81
C SER A 71 -10.25 -57.68 0.99
N ARG A 72 -9.42 -58.61 1.48
CA ARG A 72 -8.00 -58.39 1.87
C ARG A 72 -7.04 -58.32 0.68
N ILE A 73 -7.49 -58.62 -0.55
CA ILE A 73 -6.60 -58.74 -1.72
C ILE A 73 -6.32 -57.36 -2.35
N ASN A 74 -7.33 -56.49 -2.45
CA ASN A 74 -7.15 -55.13 -2.96
C ASN A 74 -6.42 -54.22 -1.95
N GLN A 75 -6.46 -54.58 -0.66
CA GLN A 75 -5.68 -53.89 0.39
C GLN A 75 -4.20 -54.27 0.35
N LEU A 76 -3.85 -55.50 -0.03
CA LEU A 76 -2.45 -55.93 -0.16
C LEU A 76 -1.75 -55.28 -1.36
N GLY A 77 -2.43 -55.17 -2.50
CA GLY A 77 -1.90 -54.44 -3.66
C GLY A 77 -1.73 -52.93 -3.38
N LEU A 78 -2.71 -52.32 -2.70
CA LEU A 78 -2.61 -50.92 -2.28
C LEU A 78 -1.53 -50.71 -1.21
N LEU A 79 -1.40 -51.61 -0.23
CA LEU A 79 -0.34 -51.56 0.77
C LEU A 79 1.04 -51.74 0.16
N ALA A 80 1.18 -52.62 -0.85
CA ALA A 80 2.43 -52.81 -1.57
C ALA A 80 2.78 -51.59 -2.43
N LEU A 81 1.79 -50.94 -3.05
CA LEU A 81 1.98 -49.68 -3.80
C LEU A 81 2.35 -48.52 -2.87
N ILE A 82 1.65 -48.36 -1.75
CA ILE A 82 1.96 -47.36 -0.72
C ILE A 82 3.36 -47.63 -0.16
N ALA A 83 3.67 -48.89 0.20
CA ALA A 83 5.00 -49.26 0.65
C ALA A 83 6.06 -48.96 -0.41
N PHE A 84 5.84 -49.29 -1.68
CA PHE A 84 6.77 -48.97 -2.76
C PHE A 84 7.00 -47.46 -2.92
N ILE A 85 5.94 -46.65 -2.83
CA ILE A 85 6.04 -45.18 -2.86
C ILE A 85 6.81 -44.66 -1.64
N PHE A 86 6.63 -45.24 -0.44
CA PHE A 86 7.30 -44.77 0.77
C PHE A 86 8.72 -45.33 0.99
N PHE A 87 9.06 -46.47 0.38
CA PHE A 87 10.38 -47.12 0.47
C PHE A 87 11.29 -46.82 -0.72
N THR A 88 10.77 -46.26 -1.81
CA THR A 88 11.58 -45.81 -2.96
C THR A 88 11.70 -44.28 -2.90
N PRO A 89 12.91 -43.72 -2.66
CA PRO A 89 13.10 -42.28 -2.51
C PRO A 89 12.53 -41.46 -3.68
N ASP A 90 12.77 -41.91 -4.91
CA ASP A 90 12.36 -41.21 -6.13
C ASP A 90 10.83 -41.21 -6.31
N ALA A 91 10.17 -42.33 -6.01
CA ALA A 91 8.71 -42.43 -6.09
C ALA A 91 8.03 -41.61 -4.99
N LYS A 92 8.62 -41.53 -3.79
CA LYS A 92 8.17 -40.68 -2.69
C LYS A 92 8.24 -39.20 -3.08
N GLN A 93 9.37 -38.76 -3.62
CA GLN A 93 9.57 -37.38 -4.03
C GLN A 93 8.63 -36.99 -5.17
N PHE A 94 8.45 -37.85 -6.17
CA PHE A 94 7.53 -37.61 -7.27
C PHE A 94 6.07 -37.51 -6.81
N VAL A 95 5.61 -38.42 -5.93
CA VAL A 95 4.22 -38.39 -5.41
C VAL A 95 4.00 -37.20 -4.49
N LEU A 96 4.97 -36.84 -3.64
CA LEU A 96 4.86 -35.65 -2.78
C LEU A 96 4.87 -34.36 -3.60
N ALA A 97 5.72 -34.25 -4.61
CA ALA A 97 5.74 -33.09 -5.52
C ALA A 97 4.41 -32.97 -6.28
N LYS A 98 3.88 -34.08 -6.81
CA LYS A 98 2.57 -34.10 -7.48
C LYS A 98 1.41 -33.85 -6.54
N TRP A 99 1.49 -34.30 -5.30
CA TRP A 99 0.49 -34.01 -4.29
C TRP A 99 0.53 -32.53 -3.87
N ALA A 100 1.72 -31.95 -3.69
CA ALA A 100 1.89 -30.53 -3.41
C ALA A 100 1.35 -29.65 -4.55
N GLU A 101 1.60 -30.01 -5.81
CA GLU A 101 1.05 -29.32 -6.99
C GLU A 101 -0.50 -29.39 -7.04
N ILE A 102 -1.08 -30.55 -6.70
CA ILE A 102 -2.55 -30.72 -6.64
C ILE A 102 -3.15 -29.97 -5.45
N GLU A 103 -2.49 -30.01 -4.29
CA GLU A 103 -2.90 -29.29 -3.09
C GLU A 103 -2.87 -27.78 -3.32
N GLU A 104 -1.80 -27.26 -3.93
CA GLU A 104 -1.70 -25.86 -4.32
C GLU A 104 -2.84 -25.46 -5.27
N TYR A 105 -3.10 -26.25 -6.33
CA TYR A 105 -4.18 -25.98 -7.27
C TYR A 105 -5.57 -25.96 -6.61
N VAL A 106 -5.84 -26.89 -5.69
CA VAL A 106 -7.13 -26.95 -4.96
C VAL A 106 -7.26 -25.79 -3.98
N MET A 107 -6.19 -25.46 -3.25
CA MET A 107 -6.16 -24.31 -2.35
C MET A 107 -6.33 -23.00 -3.11
N GLU A 108 -5.76 -22.90 -4.30
CA GLU A 108 -5.89 -21.73 -5.18
C GLU A 108 -7.32 -21.53 -5.73
N GLY A 109 -8.07 -22.61 -5.91
CA GLY A 109 -9.47 -22.59 -6.33
C GLY A 109 -10.45 -22.19 -5.22
N LEU A 110 -10.09 -22.41 -3.95
CA LEU A 110 -10.91 -22.12 -2.76
C LEU A 110 -10.47 -20.87 -2.00
N ALA A 111 -9.39 -20.23 -2.44
CA ALA A 111 -8.80 -19.07 -1.79
C ALA A 111 -9.78 -17.91 -1.69
N PRO A 112 -9.81 -17.19 -0.54
CA PRO A 112 -10.44 -15.89 -0.49
C PRO A 112 -9.74 -14.99 -1.52
N HIS A 113 -10.54 -14.17 -2.19
CA HIS A 113 -10.06 -13.27 -3.22
C HIS A 113 -10.88 -12.01 -3.25
N GLN A 114 -10.29 -10.97 -3.81
CA GLN A 114 -11.00 -9.75 -4.15
C GLN A 114 -11.00 -9.53 -5.65
N VAL A 115 -12.16 -9.18 -6.18
CA VAL A 115 -12.35 -8.87 -7.60
C VAL A 115 -12.00 -7.41 -7.85
N TYR A 116 -11.17 -7.15 -8.86
CA TYR A 116 -10.81 -5.81 -9.31
C TYR A 116 -11.09 -5.64 -10.81
N PRO A 117 -11.48 -4.43 -11.24
CA PRO A 117 -11.53 -4.10 -12.66
C PRO A 117 -10.14 -4.14 -13.29
N LEU A 118 -10.06 -4.40 -14.60
CA LEU A 118 -8.80 -4.26 -15.35
C LEU A 118 -8.47 -2.79 -15.60
N GLU A 119 -9.47 -2.00 -16.01
CA GLU A 119 -9.35 -0.56 -16.21
C GLU A 119 -10.55 0.16 -15.59
N ALA A 120 -10.33 1.36 -15.05
CA ALA A 120 -11.39 2.26 -14.65
C ALA A 120 -11.04 3.71 -14.98
N GLU A 121 -12.00 4.46 -15.47
CA GLU A 121 -11.92 5.92 -15.59
C GLU A 121 -12.93 6.53 -14.63
N TYR A 122 -12.52 7.44 -13.77
CA TYR A 122 -13.39 8.02 -12.75
C TYR A 122 -12.97 9.43 -12.35
N THR A 123 -13.96 10.18 -11.87
CA THR A 123 -13.78 11.50 -11.28
C THR A 123 -13.88 11.38 -9.76
N VAL A 124 -12.76 11.56 -9.08
CA VAL A 124 -12.67 11.60 -7.61
C VAL A 124 -12.72 13.05 -7.13
N VAL A 125 -13.53 13.29 -6.11
CA VAL A 125 -13.68 14.60 -5.48
C VAL A 125 -13.18 14.50 -4.05
N ARG A 126 -12.14 15.28 -3.75
CA ARG A 126 -11.71 15.59 -2.38
C ARG A 126 -12.44 16.84 -1.93
N SER A 127 -13.49 16.67 -1.13
CA SER A 127 -14.24 17.77 -0.53
C SER A 127 -13.62 18.18 0.81
N ILE A 128 -13.52 19.48 1.04
CA ILE A 128 -13.01 20.13 2.24
C ILE A 128 -14.12 21.03 2.76
N ASP A 129 -14.85 20.54 3.76
CA ASP A 129 -15.92 21.28 4.43
C ASP A 129 -15.36 22.07 5.60
N LEU A 130 -15.63 23.38 5.60
CA LEU A 130 -15.20 24.33 6.61
C LEU A 130 -16.43 24.85 7.36
N TRP A 131 -16.41 24.69 8.68
CA TRP A 131 -17.48 25.15 9.57
C TRP A 131 -16.88 26.11 10.59
N ASN A 132 -17.35 27.36 10.57
CA ASN A 132 -16.98 28.36 11.55
C ASN A 132 -18.18 28.65 12.45
N ASN A 133 -18.17 28.07 13.65
CA ASN A 133 -19.18 28.33 14.68
C ASN A 133 -18.72 29.38 15.70
N GLY A 134 -17.49 29.90 15.53
CA GLY A 134 -16.90 30.90 16.41
C GLY A 134 -17.43 32.31 16.18
N SER A 135 -16.97 33.21 17.03
CA SER A 135 -17.35 34.63 17.00
C SER A 135 -16.53 35.48 16.02
N ASP A 136 -15.34 35.00 15.63
CA ASP A 136 -14.41 35.66 14.71
C ASP A 136 -14.35 34.97 13.33
N VAL A 137 -13.67 35.60 12.37
CA VAL A 137 -13.38 35.00 11.06
C VAL A 137 -12.41 33.84 11.22
N GLY A 138 -12.77 32.69 10.63
CA GLY A 138 -11.90 31.53 10.51
C GLY A 138 -11.07 31.63 9.23
N HIS A 139 -9.78 31.35 9.32
CA HIS A 139 -8.85 31.40 8.19
C HIS A 139 -8.23 30.03 7.95
N LEU A 140 -8.19 29.61 6.68
CA LEU A 140 -7.57 28.38 6.22
C LEU A 140 -6.48 28.71 5.19
N GLU A 141 -5.30 28.14 5.42
CA GLU A 141 -4.27 27.92 4.40
C GLU A 141 -4.21 26.42 4.14
N GLU A 142 -4.64 25.99 2.96
CA GLU A 142 -4.69 24.60 2.56
C GLU A 142 -3.59 24.31 1.53
N THR A 143 -2.98 23.14 1.65
CA THR A 143 -2.05 22.61 0.66
C THR A 143 -2.55 21.25 0.19
N ILE A 144 -2.93 21.17 -1.07
CA ILE A 144 -3.52 19.99 -1.70
C ILE A 144 -2.48 19.41 -2.67
N PRO A 145 -2.00 18.18 -2.48
CA PRO A 145 -1.15 17.51 -3.45
C PRO A 145 -1.79 17.53 -4.84
N LEU A 146 -0.99 17.79 -5.87
CA LEU A 146 -1.44 17.70 -7.25
C LEU A 146 -1.01 16.33 -7.78
N PRO A 147 -1.94 15.37 -7.98
CA PRO A 147 -1.57 14.06 -8.48
C PRO A 147 -0.97 14.17 -9.88
N VAL A 148 -0.12 13.22 -10.20
CA VAL A 148 0.57 13.12 -11.48
C VAL A 148 0.30 11.77 -12.12
N ASP A 149 0.69 11.64 -13.38
CA ASP A 149 0.73 10.34 -14.04
C ASP A 149 1.69 9.43 -13.28
N VAL A 150 1.29 8.18 -13.09
CA VAL A 150 2.11 7.16 -12.42
C VAL A 150 2.33 6.03 -13.41
N SER A 151 3.57 5.59 -13.53
CA SER A 151 3.98 4.49 -14.37
C SER A 151 4.45 3.29 -13.55
N SER A 152 4.72 2.17 -14.24
CA SER A 152 5.22 0.94 -13.62
C SER A 152 6.63 1.06 -13.07
N LYS A 153 7.36 2.14 -13.36
CA LYS A 153 8.71 2.39 -12.85
C LYS A 153 9.01 3.87 -12.89
N GLU A 154 9.08 4.50 -11.72
CA GLU A 154 9.24 5.96 -11.61
C GLU A 154 10.69 6.40 -11.67
N SER A 155 11.63 5.58 -11.18
CA SER A 155 13.04 6.00 -11.08
C SER A 155 13.84 5.82 -12.38
N MET A 156 13.25 5.22 -13.42
CA MET A 156 13.90 4.94 -14.71
C MET A 156 13.03 5.37 -15.89
N PRO A 157 13.63 5.71 -17.05
CA PRO A 157 12.89 6.08 -18.25
C PRO A 157 12.11 4.90 -18.86
N VAL A 158 12.58 3.66 -18.64
CA VAL A 158 12.02 2.42 -19.20
C VAL A 158 11.86 1.36 -18.12
N ALA A 159 11.00 0.37 -18.34
CA ALA A 159 10.82 -0.73 -17.40
C ALA A 159 12.06 -1.64 -17.36
N ILE A 160 12.52 -2.07 -18.55
CA ILE A 160 13.68 -2.93 -18.77
C ILE A 160 14.39 -2.45 -20.04
N ALA A 161 15.73 -2.39 -20.01
CA ALA A 161 16.55 -2.18 -21.20
C ALA A 161 17.45 -3.40 -21.45
N TYR A 162 17.68 -3.74 -22.72
CA TYR A 162 18.50 -4.86 -23.14
C TYR A 162 19.86 -4.41 -23.67
N GLU A 163 20.82 -5.33 -23.71
CA GLU A 163 22.18 -5.11 -24.21
C GLU A 163 22.23 -4.82 -25.72
N ASP A 164 21.19 -5.21 -26.47
CA ASP A 164 21.04 -4.91 -27.89
C ASP A 164 20.39 -3.52 -28.16
N ASP A 165 20.26 -2.70 -27.12
CA ASP A 165 19.61 -1.39 -27.11
C ASP A 165 18.10 -1.41 -27.38
N THR A 166 17.45 -2.59 -27.34
CA THR A 166 15.99 -2.64 -27.26
C THR A 166 15.50 -2.33 -25.85
N GLU A 167 14.28 -1.78 -25.75
CA GLU A 167 13.71 -1.30 -24.49
C GLU A 167 12.24 -1.75 -24.37
N VAL A 168 11.84 -2.05 -23.13
CA VAL A 168 10.44 -2.25 -22.76
C VAL A 168 9.95 -0.97 -22.10
N GLU A 169 9.01 -0.33 -22.78
CA GLU A 169 8.33 0.87 -22.28
C GLU A 169 7.63 0.60 -20.94
N LYS A 170 7.60 1.63 -20.09
CA LYS A 170 6.85 1.57 -18.85
C LYS A 170 5.34 1.68 -19.11
N SER A 171 4.56 0.90 -18.36
CA SER A 171 3.10 0.95 -18.44
C SER A 171 2.59 2.16 -17.66
N THR A 172 1.61 2.89 -18.18
CA THR A 172 0.89 3.92 -17.42
C THR A 172 -0.15 3.26 -16.53
N ILE A 173 0.01 3.42 -15.22
CA ILE A 173 -0.83 2.82 -14.18
C ILE A 173 -1.92 3.79 -13.72
N GLN A 174 -1.60 5.08 -13.65
CA GLN A 174 -2.53 6.18 -13.46
C GLN A 174 -2.23 7.26 -14.49
N ASP A 175 -3.25 7.70 -15.22
CA ASP A 175 -3.23 8.76 -16.22
C ASP A 175 -4.19 9.86 -15.78
N VAL A 176 -3.67 11.05 -15.54
CA VAL A 176 -4.42 12.18 -15.00
C VAL A 176 -4.96 13.05 -16.13
N ILE A 177 -6.27 12.97 -16.32
CA ILE A 177 -6.98 13.62 -17.43
C ILE A 177 -7.23 15.10 -17.14
N SER A 178 -7.63 15.44 -15.91
CA SER A 178 -7.95 16.83 -15.54
C SER A 178 -7.89 17.09 -14.05
N HIS A 179 -7.58 18.33 -13.69
CA HIS A 179 -7.68 18.87 -12.34
C HIS A 179 -8.52 20.14 -12.32
N GLU A 180 -9.41 20.25 -11.35
CA GLU A 180 -10.11 21.50 -11.09
C GLU A 180 -10.36 21.72 -9.60
N ILE A 181 -10.49 23.00 -9.23
CA ILE A 181 -10.99 23.43 -7.94
C ILE A 181 -12.37 24.04 -8.13
N ARG A 182 -13.33 23.63 -7.31
CA ARG A 182 -14.66 24.24 -7.21
C ARG A 182 -14.82 24.89 -5.86
N VAL A 183 -15.01 26.20 -5.86
CA VAL A 183 -15.22 27.00 -4.64
C VAL A 183 -15.93 28.30 -5.00
N ASP A 184 -16.75 28.81 -4.08
CA ASP A 184 -17.50 30.07 -4.24
C ASP A 184 -18.38 30.14 -5.51
N GLY A 185 -18.83 28.97 -6.00
CA GLY A 185 -19.61 28.85 -7.24
C GLY A 185 -18.78 29.01 -8.52
N GLN A 186 -17.45 29.03 -8.42
CA GLN A 186 -16.53 29.09 -9.54
C GLN A 186 -15.83 27.74 -9.75
N ILE A 187 -15.49 27.43 -11.00
CA ILE A 187 -14.66 26.29 -11.38
C ILE A 187 -13.35 26.82 -11.95
N ILE A 188 -12.24 26.41 -11.36
CA ILE A 188 -10.89 26.85 -11.70
C ILE A 188 -10.11 25.63 -12.17
N GLN A 189 -9.75 25.61 -13.45
CA GLN A 189 -8.92 24.57 -14.03
C GLN A 189 -7.47 24.72 -13.57
N ILE A 190 -6.88 23.64 -13.09
CA ILE A 190 -5.47 23.58 -12.71
C ILE A 190 -4.72 22.84 -13.82
N PRO A 191 -3.62 23.39 -14.36
CA PRO A 191 -2.83 22.69 -15.35
C PRO A 191 -2.27 21.36 -14.81
N LEU A 192 -2.17 20.34 -15.67
CA LEU A 192 -1.48 19.10 -15.32
C LEU A 192 -0.04 19.39 -14.88
N GLU A 193 0.44 18.64 -13.89
CA GLU A 193 1.74 18.86 -13.23
C GLU A 193 1.95 20.28 -12.65
N GLY A 194 0.91 21.13 -12.60
CA GLY A 194 1.01 22.50 -12.14
C GLY A 194 1.83 23.38 -13.08
N LYS A 195 1.93 23.00 -14.37
CA LYS A 195 2.71 23.73 -15.38
C LYS A 195 1.81 24.38 -16.43
N PRO A 196 1.96 25.69 -16.72
CA PRO A 196 2.89 26.63 -16.09
C PRO A 196 2.52 26.93 -14.64
N THR A 197 3.53 27.21 -13.81
CA THR A 197 3.35 27.51 -12.38
C THR A 197 2.65 28.85 -12.17
N LYS A 198 2.02 29.02 -11.00
CA LYS A 198 1.35 30.25 -10.59
C LYS A 198 1.76 30.60 -9.15
N SER A 199 2.49 31.70 -8.99
CA SER A 199 2.86 32.24 -7.68
C SER A 199 1.67 32.87 -6.96
N LYS A 200 1.79 33.07 -5.65
CA LYS A 200 0.78 33.71 -4.79
C LYS A 200 0.43 35.12 -5.27
N ASP A 201 1.41 35.90 -5.73
CA ASP A 201 1.18 37.25 -6.29
C ASP A 201 0.27 37.25 -7.53
N ASN A 202 0.22 36.11 -8.23
CA ASN A 202 -0.61 35.89 -9.42
C ASN A 202 -1.78 34.93 -9.14
N ALA A 203 -2.14 34.77 -7.87
CA ALA A 203 -3.24 33.91 -7.43
C ALA A 203 -4.54 34.32 -8.10
N ILE A 204 -5.36 33.32 -8.40
CA ILE A 204 -6.74 33.53 -8.82
C ILE A 204 -7.52 33.88 -7.56
N VAL A 205 -8.19 35.03 -7.57
CA VAL A 205 -9.04 35.49 -6.47
C VAL A 205 -10.49 35.36 -6.87
N THR A 206 -11.26 34.59 -6.12
CA THR A 206 -12.71 34.41 -6.36
C THR A 206 -13.50 35.65 -5.95
N ASN A 207 -14.79 35.65 -6.28
CA ASN A 207 -15.75 36.66 -5.85
C ASN A 207 -15.92 36.75 -4.32
N ALA A 208 -15.63 35.68 -3.59
CA ALA A 208 -15.67 35.66 -2.12
C ALA A 208 -14.29 35.79 -1.47
N GLY A 209 -13.26 36.20 -2.24
CA GLY A 209 -11.92 36.49 -1.73
C GLY A 209 -11.01 35.27 -1.51
N THR A 210 -11.43 34.07 -1.89
CA THR A 210 -10.57 32.87 -1.83
C THR A 210 -9.45 33.00 -2.87
N GLN A 211 -8.21 32.80 -2.43
CA GLN A 211 -7.02 32.83 -3.29
C GLN A 211 -6.57 31.41 -3.63
N ILE A 212 -6.31 31.16 -4.91
CA ILE A 212 -5.87 29.85 -5.41
C ILE A 212 -4.64 30.04 -6.29
N TRP A 213 -3.59 29.27 -6.00
CA TRP A 213 -2.35 29.28 -6.77
C TRP A 213 -1.64 27.93 -6.67
N TRP A 214 -0.63 27.70 -7.48
CA TRP A 214 0.14 26.45 -7.50
C TRP A 214 1.61 26.80 -7.73
N PRO A 215 2.35 27.01 -6.64
CA PRO A 215 3.73 27.44 -6.76
C PRO A 215 4.59 26.33 -7.38
N GLY A 216 5.76 26.72 -7.89
CA GLY A 216 6.76 25.77 -8.35
C GLY A 216 7.33 24.92 -7.21
N ILE A 217 8.21 23.98 -7.57
CA ILE A 217 8.85 23.07 -6.62
C ILE A 217 9.71 23.86 -5.61
N VAL A 218 9.65 23.40 -4.37
CA VAL A 218 10.44 23.76 -3.17
C VAL A 218 11.53 24.82 -3.41
N ASN A 219 11.24 26.07 -3.02
CA ASN A 219 12.27 27.02 -2.63
C ASN A 219 12.09 27.30 -1.13
N PRO A 220 12.95 26.75 -0.25
CA PRO A 220 12.81 26.91 1.20
C PRO A 220 13.00 28.36 1.68
N ASP A 221 13.48 29.26 0.81
CA ASP A 221 13.66 30.69 1.10
C ASP A 221 12.41 31.55 0.78
N ASN A 222 11.34 30.95 0.26
CA ASN A 222 10.09 31.65 -0.07
C ASN A 222 8.90 30.91 0.54
N ASP A 223 8.03 31.61 1.29
CA ASP A 223 6.80 31.06 1.86
C ASP A 223 5.77 30.61 0.78
N ASP A 224 6.00 30.98 -0.48
CA ASP A 224 5.25 30.56 -1.65
C ASP A 224 5.82 29.28 -2.28
N PHE A 225 5.78 28.18 -1.53
CA PHE A 225 6.21 26.86 -2.00
C PHE A 225 5.28 25.74 -1.55
N CYS A 226 5.37 24.60 -2.25
CA CYS A 226 4.70 23.38 -1.84
C CYS A 226 5.63 22.50 -1.00
N PRO A 227 5.23 22.15 0.24
CA PRO A 227 6.15 21.53 1.20
C PRO A 227 6.38 20.03 0.98
N HIS A 228 5.62 19.37 0.09
CA HIS A 228 5.73 17.93 -0.18
C HIS A 228 5.95 17.56 -1.65
N GLY A 229 6.10 18.52 -2.57
CA GLY A 229 6.13 18.27 -4.02
C GLY A 229 5.13 19.17 -4.74
N THR A 230 4.76 18.88 -5.99
CA THR A 230 3.76 19.69 -6.72
C THR A 230 2.42 19.73 -6.00
N CYS A 231 1.85 20.93 -5.82
CA CYS A 231 0.61 21.11 -5.06
C CYS A 231 -0.20 22.32 -5.54
N VAL A 232 -1.46 22.38 -5.10
CA VAL A 232 -2.30 23.56 -5.16
C VAL A 232 -2.47 24.14 -3.76
N ARG A 233 -2.30 25.44 -3.66
CA ARG A 233 -2.47 26.23 -2.45
C ARG A 233 -3.80 26.96 -2.49
N VAL A 234 -4.52 26.93 -1.38
CA VAL A 234 -5.78 27.68 -1.22
C VAL A 234 -5.73 28.47 0.08
N SER A 235 -6.02 29.76 0.00
CA SER A 235 -6.18 30.64 1.17
C SER A 235 -7.59 31.18 1.20
N THR A 236 -8.33 30.96 2.28
CA THR A 236 -9.72 31.42 2.38
C THR A 236 -10.11 31.78 3.80
N ASP A 237 -10.93 32.82 3.88
CA ASP A 237 -11.68 33.19 5.07
C ASP A 237 -13.08 32.58 5.05
N VAL A 238 -13.60 32.32 6.24
CA VAL A 238 -14.96 31.85 6.50
C VAL A 238 -15.53 32.71 7.62
N ASP A 239 -16.59 33.45 7.32
CA ASP A 239 -17.23 34.36 8.28
C ASP A 239 -17.76 33.61 9.52
N SER A 240 -17.91 34.33 10.63
CA SER A 240 -18.51 33.81 11.85
C SER A 240 -19.89 33.21 11.58
N ASN A 241 -20.19 32.06 12.21
CA ASN A 241 -21.44 31.33 12.08
C ASN A 241 -21.81 30.95 10.63
N SER A 242 -20.80 30.64 9.81
CA SER A 242 -20.98 30.28 8.41
C SER A 242 -20.25 28.98 8.04
N HIS A 243 -20.50 28.51 6.83
CA HIS A 243 -19.82 27.34 6.27
C HIS A 243 -19.38 27.61 4.84
N LYS A 244 -18.29 26.97 4.42
CA LYS A 244 -17.76 27.00 3.06
C LYS A 244 -17.27 25.61 2.67
N THR A 245 -17.53 25.21 1.43
CA THR A 245 -17.02 23.94 0.87
C THR A 245 -16.08 24.25 -0.28
N LEU A 246 -14.92 23.60 -0.25
CA LEU A 246 -13.90 23.61 -1.30
C LEU A 246 -13.79 22.18 -1.84
N GLU A 247 -13.93 22.00 -3.15
CA GLU A 247 -13.78 20.70 -3.79
C GLU A 247 -12.57 20.71 -4.71
N PHE A 248 -11.66 19.75 -4.52
CA PHE A 248 -10.62 19.45 -5.49
C PHE A 248 -11.02 18.20 -6.25
N VAL A 249 -11.13 18.33 -7.57
CA VAL A 249 -11.73 17.33 -8.44
C VAL A 249 -10.69 16.86 -9.45
N VAL A 250 -10.51 15.55 -9.53
CA VAL A 250 -9.53 14.92 -10.40
C VAL A 250 -10.21 13.83 -11.22
N THR A 251 -10.06 13.89 -12.53
CA THR A 251 -10.47 12.81 -13.43
C THR A 251 -9.24 12.03 -13.83
N ILE A 252 -9.26 10.72 -13.61
CA ILE A 252 -8.14 9.84 -13.94
C ILE A 252 -8.62 8.59 -14.66
N LYS A 253 -7.73 8.02 -15.47
CA LYS A 253 -7.79 6.64 -15.92
C LYS A 253 -6.76 5.82 -15.13
N SER A 254 -7.18 4.69 -14.58
CA SER A 254 -6.35 3.79 -13.77
C SER A 254 -6.42 2.38 -14.32
N THR A 255 -5.27 1.70 -14.39
CA THR A 255 -5.10 0.40 -15.07
C THR A 255 -4.43 -0.60 -14.13
N SER A 256 -4.93 -1.84 -14.10
CA SER A 256 -4.31 -2.93 -13.33
C SER A 256 -2.92 -3.24 -13.87
N HIS A 257 -1.95 -3.36 -12.98
CA HIS A 257 -0.59 -3.73 -13.31
C HIS A 257 -0.02 -4.68 -12.26
N SER A 258 0.90 -5.55 -12.64
CA SER A 258 1.60 -6.42 -11.71
C SER A 258 3.10 -6.40 -11.95
N TRP A 259 3.85 -6.34 -10.85
CA TRP A 259 5.29 -6.56 -10.83
C TRP A 259 5.63 -7.99 -10.40
N TRP A 260 4.65 -8.89 -10.38
CA TRP A 260 4.79 -10.26 -9.91
C TRP A 260 4.67 -11.26 -11.05
N HIS A 261 5.78 -11.93 -11.35
CA HIS A 261 5.78 -13.04 -12.28
C HIS A 261 5.25 -14.32 -11.62
N SER A 262 3.92 -14.50 -11.65
CA SER A 262 3.27 -15.62 -10.98
C SER A 262 2.06 -16.15 -11.73
N THR A 263 1.83 -17.46 -11.63
CA THR A 263 0.61 -18.11 -12.12
C THR A 263 -0.65 -17.60 -11.42
N ARG A 264 -0.51 -17.02 -10.23
CA ARG A 264 -1.60 -16.46 -9.41
C ARG A 264 -2.13 -15.12 -9.95
N ILE A 265 -1.38 -14.48 -10.84
CA ILE A 265 -1.78 -13.24 -11.54
C ILE A 265 -2.46 -13.61 -12.86
N ASP A 266 -3.65 -13.05 -13.11
CA ASP A 266 -4.38 -13.24 -14.37
C ASP A 266 -3.52 -12.77 -15.55
N GLY A 267 -3.45 -13.57 -16.62
CA GLY A 267 -2.63 -13.26 -17.79
C GLY A 267 -3.07 -12.02 -18.57
N LYS A 268 -4.23 -11.44 -18.26
CA LYS A 268 -4.69 -10.15 -18.81
C LYS A 268 -4.02 -8.94 -18.18
N ILE A 269 -3.34 -9.12 -17.04
CA ILE A 269 -2.72 -8.02 -16.31
C ILE A 269 -1.32 -7.79 -16.86
N GLU A 270 -1.04 -6.55 -17.26
CA GLU A 270 0.26 -6.12 -17.78
C GLU A 270 1.35 -6.16 -16.70
N GLY A 271 2.62 -6.22 -17.12
CA GLY A 271 3.81 -6.22 -16.24
C GLY A 271 4.20 -7.60 -15.69
N LYS A 272 3.30 -8.58 -15.78
CA LYS A 272 3.55 -9.94 -15.29
C LYS A 272 4.78 -10.60 -15.95
N SER A 273 5.06 -10.31 -17.22
CA SER A 273 6.21 -10.89 -17.94
C SER A 273 7.54 -10.33 -17.45
N GLU A 274 7.56 -9.06 -17.06
CA GLU A 274 8.70 -8.30 -16.56
C GLU A 274 8.85 -8.40 -15.04
N GLY A 275 7.84 -8.95 -14.37
CA GLY A 275 7.77 -9.06 -12.92
C GLY A 275 8.84 -9.95 -12.29
N VAL A 276 9.04 -9.74 -10.99
CA VAL A 276 9.93 -10.54 -10.14
C VAL A 276 9.20 -11.78 -9.64
N SER A 277 9.95 -12.81 -9.32
CA SER A 277 9.47 -14.02 -8.66
C SER A 277 10.60 -14.64 -7.85
N LEU A 278 10.30 -15.64 -7.03
CA LEU A 278 11.31 -16.38 -6.29
C LEU A 278 12.49 -16.85 -7.17
N ALA A 279 12.18 -17.40 -8.35
CA ALA A 279 13.15 -17.93 -9.30
C ALA A 279 13.95 -16.87 -10.10
N ARG A 280 13.48 -15.61 -10.11
CA ARG A 280 14.10 -14.50 -10.86
C ARG A 280 14.82 -13.52 -9.95
N SER A 281 14.48 -13.52 -8.67
CA SER A 281 14.95 -12.54 -7.71
C SER A 281 16.43 -12.67 -7.44
N GLY A 282 17.05 -11.51 -7.28
CA GLY A 282 18.39 -11.35 -6.79
C GLY A 282 18.53 -11.40 -5.27
N THR A 283 19.74 -11.07 -4.83
CA THR A 283 20.16 -11.02 -3.44
C THR A 283 20.17 -9.60 -2.88
N PHE A 284 20.38 -9.47 -1.56
CA PHE A 284 20.51 -8.15 -0.91
C PHE A 284 21.72 -7.34 -1.41
N ASP A 285 22.82 -7.99 -1.84
CA ASP A 285 24.00 -7.27 -2.34
C ASP A 285 23.80 -6.74 -3.76
N GLU A 286 23.02 -7.45 -4.59
CA GLU A 286 22.71 -7.04 -5.96
C GLU A 286 21.83 -5.77 -5.99
N ILE A 287 21.04 -5.49 -4.94
CA ILE A 287 20.27 -4.25 -4.77
C ILE A 287 21.14 -3.01 -5.03
N LYS A 288 22.36 -3.02 -4.51
CA LYS A 288 23.31 -1.88 -4.55
C LYS A 288 23.79 -1.56 -5.96
N GLN A 289 23.61 -2.48 -6.90
CA GLN A 289 24.13 -2.41 -8.26
C GLN A 289 23.07 -1.97 -9.29
N ARG A 290 21.82 -1.78 -8.87
CA ARG A 290 20.71 -1.43 -9.75
C ARG A 290 20.47 0.08 -9.74
N GLY A 291 19.96 0.62 -10.85
CA GLY A 291 19.51 2.01 -10.96
C GLY A 291 20.61 3.03 -11.28
N GLY A 292 21.73 2.64 -11.89
CA GLY A 292 22.66 3.59 -12.52
C GLY A 292 23.58 4.39 -11.60
N GLY A 293 23.75 4.03 -10.32
CA GLY A 293 24.84 4.53 -9.46
C GLY A 293 24.47 5.35 -8.22
N VAL A 294 25.00 6.58 -8.09
CA VAL A 294 25.07 7.33 -6.79
C VAL A 294 23.71 7.90 -6.34
N GLU A 295 22.76 8.10 -7.25
CA GLU A 295 21.38 8.56 -6.95
C GLU A 295 20.33 7.44 -6.93
N THR A 296 20.76 6.21 -6.66
CA THR A 296 19.90 5.02 -6.66
C THR A 296 18.87 5.03 -5.53
N LEU A 297 17.78 4.29 -5.73
CA LEU A 297 16.80 3.99 -4.67
C LEU A 297 17.47 3.35 -3.44
N TYR A 298 18.56 2.60 -3.64
CA TYR A 298 19.41 2.13 -2.55
C TYR A 298 19.93 3.29 -1.67
N LYS A 299 20.54 4.31 -2.26
CA LYS A 299 21.06 5.46 -1.49
C LYS A 299 19.96 6.35 -0.92
N LYS A 300 18.91 6.57 -1.68
CA LYS A 300 17.76 7.40 -1.27
C LYS A 300 16.97 6.78 -0.12
N PHE A 301 16.77 5.47 -0.15
CA PHE A 301 15.90 4.77 0.79
C PHE A 301 16.57 3.55 1.45
N GLY A 302 17.13 2.61 0.68
CA GLY A 302 17.64 1.33 1.22
C GLY A 302 18.70 1.44 2.33
N ASP A 303 19.71 2.30 2.15
CA ASP A 303 20.81 2.51 3.11
C ASP A 303 20.38 3.35 4.34
N GLN A 304 19.23 4.01 4.26
CA GLN A 304 18.68 4.83 5.34
C GLN A 304 18.04 3.94 6.42
N LYS A 305 18.76 3.70 7.52
CA LYS A 305 18.30 2.82 8.61
C LYS A 305 17.11 3.34 9.40
N TYR A 306 16.84 4.64 9.37
CA TYR A 306 15.69 5.27 10.01
C TYR A 306 15.12 6.35 9.10
N TRP A 307 13.81 6.57 9.20
CA TRP A 307 13.09 7.45 8.28
C TRP A 307 11.83 8.01 8.92
N TYR A 308 11.52 9.26 8.59
CA TYR A 308 10.41 10.08 9.07
C TYR A 308 10.34 10.19 10.60
N ASP A 309 10.92 11.27 11.18
CA ASP A 309 10.83 11.54 12.62
C ASP A 309 9.48 12.19 12.95
N ARG A 310 8.66 11.49 13.74
CA ARG A 310 7.34 12.00 14.17
C ARG A 310 7.44 12.94 15.36
N SER A 311 8.51 12.84 16.17
CA SER A 311 8.81 13.72 17.31
C SER A 311 10.03 13.22 18.11
N GLN A 312 11.14 13.96 18.13
CA GLN A 312 12.27 13.68 19.03
C GLN A 312 12.83 12.25 18.87
N GLU A 313 13.31 11.90 17.68
CA GLU A 313 13.81 10.57 17.33
C GLU A 313 12.75 9.46 17.39
N ASN A 314 11.49 9.81 17.24
CA ASN A 314 10.37 8.86 17.16
C ASN A 314 10.11 8.47 15.70
N TRP A 315 11.11 7.81 15.11
CA TRP A 315 11.12 7.41 13.71
C TRP A 315 9.94 6.48 13.38
N ALA A 316 9.21 6.77 12.31
CA ALA A 316 8.13 5.92 11.84
C ALA A 316 8.68 4.59 11.31
N ILE A 317 9.79 4.66 10.58
CA ILE A 317 10.51 3.51 10.04
C ILE A 317 11.88 3.45 10.71
N ASP A 318 12.24 2.33 11.33
CA ASP A 318 13.54 2.16 11.98
C ASP A 318 13.99 0.69 11.95
N GLY A 319 15.15 0.43 11.35
CA GLY A 319 15.79 -0.88 11.28
C GLY A 319 16.97 -1.04 12.25
N ARG A 320 17.25 -0.07 13.13
CA ARG A 320 18.37 -0.15 14.08
C ARG A 320 17.97 -1.01 15.28
N GLN A 321 18.70 -2.10 15.51
CA GLN A 321 18.44 -3.03 16.63
C GLN A 321 18.32 -2.34 18.00
N ALA A 322 19.11 -1.29 18.26
CA ALA A 322 19.09 -0.59 19.54
C ALA A 322 17.81 0.23 19.79
N GLN A 323 17.13 0.67 18.72
CA GLN A 323 15.94 1.53 18.80
C GLN A 323 14.65 0.81 18.41
N ALA A 324 14.75 -0.24 17.60
CA ALA A 324 13.63 -1.08 17.16
C ALA A 324 13.95 -2.58 17.36
N PRO A 325 14.10 -3.05 18.63
CA PRO A 325 14.42 -4.44 18.92
C PRO A 325 13.35 -5.44 18.46
N THR A 326 12.06 -5.10 18.48
CA THR A 326 10.99 -5.99 18.01
C THR A 326 10.96 -6.10 16.49
N VAL A 327 11.20 -5.01 15.75
CA VAL A 327 11.45 -5.05 14.31
C VAL A 327 12.62 -6.00 14.02
N PHE A 328 13.74 -5.82 14.72
CA PHE A 328 14.93 -6.66 14.54
C PHE A 328 14.65 -8.15 14.83
N GLN A 329 14.00 -8.46 15.94
CA GLN A 329 13.67 -9.84 16.30
C GLN A 329 12.70 -10.48 15.30
N THR A 330 11.71 -9.72 14.83
CA THR A 330 10.74 -10.17 13.83
C THR A 330 11.43 -10.49 12.52
N ALA A 331 12.31 -9.60 12.05
CA ALA A 331 13.13 -9.82 10.85
C ALA A 331 13.99 -11.07 10.94
N MET A 332 14.66 -11.30 12.08
CA MET A 332 15.46 -12.51 12.29
C MET A 332 14.61 -13.79 12.32
N ASN A 333 13.39 -13.72 12.87
CA ASN A 333 12.48 -14.87 12.86
C ASN A 333 12.00 -15.19 11.44
N ILE A 334 11.70 -14.17 10.63
CA ILE A 334 11.32 -14.33 9.21
C ILE A 334 12.50 -14.91 8.42
N GLU A 335 13.71 -14.39 8.58
CA GLU A 335 14.89 -14.96 7.92
C GLU A 335 15.17 -16.41 8.36
N ALA A 336 14.94 -16.72 9.64
CA ALA A 336 15.12 -18.06 10.17
C ALA A 336 14.08 -19.07 9.67
N SER A 337 12.88 -18.61 9.26
CA SER A 337 11.85 -19.48 8.68
C SER A 337 12.11 -19.82 7.21
N LEU A 338 12.96 -19.05 6.51
CA LEU A 338 13.33 -19.32 5.13
C LEU A 338 14.30 -20.52 5.00
N PRO A 339 14.17 -21.34 3.95
CA PRO A 339 15.19 -22.33 3.59
C PRO A 339 16.57 -21.70 3.42
N ASN A 340 17.61 -22.47 3.71
CA ASN A 340 18.99 -21.96 3.70
C ASN A 340 19.42 -21.37 2.34
N ASN A 341 18.92 -21.91 1.23
CA ASN A 341 19.20 -21.42 -0.12
C ASN A 341 18.44 -20.13 -0.47
N LEU A 342 17.46 -19.71 0.34
CA LEU A 342 16.64 -18.52 0.13
C LEU A 342 16.93 -17.38 1.13
N LYS A 343 17.80 -17.61 2.13
CA LYS A 343 18.09 -16.61 3.17
C LYS A 343 18.65 -15.30 2.65
N ASN A 344 19.35 -15.34 1.51
CA ASN A 344 19.89 -14.16 0.85
C ASN A 344 19.00 -13.63 -0.28
N ASN A 345 17.89 -14.29 -0.60
CA ASN A 345 17.00 -13.91 -1.71
C ASN A 345 16.09 -12.76 -1.26
N ALA A 346 16.19 -11.62 -1.97
CA ALA A 346 15.51 -10.39 -1.59
C ALA A 346 13.98 -10.53 -1.68
N TYR A 347 13.47 -11.15 -2.75
CA TYR A 347 12.05 -11.44 -2.93
C TYR A 347 11.53 -12.37 -1.83
N ALA A 348 12.23 -13.48 -1.54
CA ALA A 348 11.80 -14.45 -0.53
C ALA A 348 11.61 -13.78 0.84
N TYR A 349 12.57 -12.94 1.23
CA TYR A 349 12.51 -12.18 2.48
C TYR A 349 11.37 -11.15 2.50
N ALA A 350 11.21 -10.38 1.43
CA ALA A 350 10.12 -9.39 1.33
C ALA A 350 8.74 -10.06 1.30
N ARG A 351 8.60 -11.16 0.55
CA ARG A 351 7.38 -11.96 0.46
C ARG A 351 7.01 -12.60 1.80
N ALA A 352 7.97 -13.23 2.46
CA ALA A 352 7.76 -13.82 3.78
C ALA A 352 7.37 -12.75 4.82
N THR A 353 7.94 -11.55 4.73
CA THR A 353 7.55 -10.42 5.59
C THR A 353 6.11 -10.00 5.33
N PHE A 354 5.72 -9.83 4.06
CA PHE A 354 4.36 -9.49 3.68
C PHE A 354 3.33 -10.53 4.17
N ASP A 355 3.62 -11.82 3.98
CA ASP A 355 2.75 -12.91 4.44
C ASP A 355 2.68 -12.95 5.98
N TRP A 356 3.82 -12.79 6.66
CA TRP A 356 3.86 -12.77 8.12
C TRP A 356 3.03 -11.63 8.70
N LEU A 357 3.13 -10.41 8.17
CA LEU A 357 2.32 -9.27 8.63
C LEU A 357 0.83 -9.53 8.41
N ASN A 358 0.45 -10.08 7.26
CA ASN A 358 -0.93 -10.45 6.94
C ASN A 358 -1.55 -11.48 7.88
N ASP A 359 -0.72 -12.37 8.42
CA ASP A 359 -1.16 -13.44 9.32
C ASP A 359 -1.14 -13.01 10.80
N ASN A 360 -0.30 -12.05 11.16
CA ASN A 360 -0.03 -11.70 12.56
C ASN A 360 -0.51 -10.32 12.99
N ILE A 361 -0.70 -9.37 12.07
CA ILE A 361 -1.04 -7.97 12.39
C ILE A 361 -2.44 -7.64 11.85
N PRO A 362 -3.50 -7.77 12.67
CA PRO A 362 -4.84 -7.32 12.30
C PRO A 362 -4.92 -5.79 12.15
N TYR A 363 -5.94 -5.33 11.42
CA TYR A 363 -6.19 -3.91 11.22
C TYR A 363 -6.68 -3.22 12.50
N ASP A 364 -6.11 -2.06 12.83
CA ASP A 364 -6.53 -1.25 13.97
C ASP A 364 -7.59 -0.22 13.58
N THR A 365 -8.83 -0.43 14.04
CA THR A 365 -9.90 0.52 13.78
C THR A 365 -9.93 1.74 14.69
N ASN A 366 -9.12 1.72 15.75
CA ASN A 366 -9.01 2.78 16.74
C ASN A 366 -7.57 3.30 16.80
N ALA A 367 -6.88 3.22 15.67
CA ALA A 367 -5.51 3.70 15.54
C ALA A 367 -5.40 5.15 16.01
N PRO A 368 -4.29 5.50 16.69
CA PRO A 368 -4.07 6.85 17.21
C PRO A 368 -4.01 7.88 16.08
N ASN A 369 -4.24 9.16 16.39
CA ASN A 369 -4.17 10.24 15.39
C ASN A 369 -2.77 10.32 14.73
N THR A 370 -1.71 10.16 15.51
CA THR A 370 -0.35 10.02 15.00
C THR A 370 -0.05 8.54 14.81
N ALA A 371 0.16 8.12 13.56
CA ALA A 371 0.50 6.75 13.21
C ALA A 371 1.66 6.22 14.05
N ARG A 372 1.56 5.02 14.61
CA ARG A 372 2.65 4.29 15.27
C ARG A 372 3.82 3.99 14.32
N SER A 373 5.02 3.87 14.88
CA SER A 373 6.16 3.33 14.15
C SER A 373 6.00 1.84 13.86
N GLY A 374 6.87 1.30 12.99
CA GLY A 374 6.98 -0.13 12.78
C GLY A 374 7.19 -0.90 14.09
N GLU A 375 8.09 -0.43 14.96
CA GLU A 375 8.30 -1.00 16.30
C GLU A 375 7.02 -1.01 17.14
N GLN A 376 6.34 0.14 17.24
CA GLN A 376 5.12 0.30 18.02
C GLN A 376 3.94 -0.52 17.47
N CYS A 377 3.88 -0.71 16.15
CA CYS A 377 2.89 -1.56 15.49
C CYS A 377 3.13 -3.03 15.83
N LEU A 378 4.38 -3.51 15.70
CA LEU A 378 4.73 -4.89 16.01
C LEU A 378 4.59 -5.22 17.50
N ASP A 379 5.01 -4.32 18.39
CA ASP A 379 4.85 -4.46 19.85
C ASP A 379 3.38 -4.56 20.27
N ALA A 380 2.52 -3.77 19.63
CA ALA A 380 1.10 -3.78 19.89
C ALA A 380 0.39 -4.98 19.25
N GLY A 381 0.99 -5.60 18.23
CA GLY A 381 0.40 -6.69 17.47
C GLY A 381 -0.86 -6.29 16.69
N ILE A 382 -0.97 -5.02 16.30
CA ILE A 382 -2.10 -4.44 15.57
C ILE A 382 -1.64 -3.15 14.88
N GLY A 383 -2.21 -2.79 13.73
CA GLY A 383 -1.90 -1.53 13.04
C GLY A 383 -2.91 -1.20 11.95
N ASP A 384 -3.12 0.09 11.64
CA ASP A 384 -3.78 0.49 10.40
C ASP A 384 -2.78 0.58 9.22
N CYS A 385 -3.19 1.10 8.07
CA CYS A 385 -2.46 0.86 6.82
C CYS A 385 -1.09 1.52 6.71
N ASP A 386 -0.91 2.75 7.20
CA ASP A 386 0.42 3.34 7.30
C ASP A 386 1.25 2.67 8.40
N GLU A 387 0.68 2.29 9.54
CA GLU A 387 1.39 1.59 10.62
C GLU A 387 1.91 0.21 10.19
N GLN A 388 1.10 -0.57 9.46
CA GLN A 388 1.55 -1.85 8.88
C GLN A 388 2.58 -1.64 7.78
N SER A 389 2.45 -0.57 6.99
CA SER A 389 3.47 -0.17 6.01
C SER A 389 4.78 0.24 6.72
N ASN A 390 4.70 0.93 7.86
CA ASN A 390 5.85 1.28 8.69
C ASN A 390 6.56 0.02 9.18
N ALA A 391 5.81 -0.98 9.64
CA ALA A 391 6.36 -2.26 10.07
C ALA A 391 7.04 -3.00 8.92
N PHE A 392 6.38 -3.10 7.76
CA PHE A 392 6.94 -3.71 6.55
C PHE A 392 8.26 -3.03 6.15
N MET A 393 8.24 -1.71 5.99
CA MET A 393 9.42 -0.94 5.58
C MET A 393 10.55 -1.00 6.62
N SER A 394 10.24 -1.03 7.92
CA SER A 394 11.25 -1.16 8.98
C SER A 394 11.99 -2.50 8.89
N ILE A 395 11.26 -3.59 8.60
CA ILE A 395 11.85 -4.92 8.40
C ILE A 395 12.68 -4.95 7.10
N MET A 396 12.25 -4.25 6.04
CA MET A 396 13.02 -4.10 4.79
C MET A 396 14.35 -3.38 5.01
N ARG A 397 14.39 -2.33 5.87
CA ARG A 397 15.62 -1.58 6.19
C ARG A 397 16.72 -2.40 6.85
N ILE A 398 16.38 -3.50 7.53
CA ILE A 398 17.38 -4.41 8.13
C ILE A 398 18.27 -5.03 7.04
N LYS A 399 17.68 -5.34 5.88
CA LYS A 399 18.37 -5.91 4.72
C LYS A 399 18.65 -4.89 3.62
N GLU A 400 18.45 -3.60 3.92
CA GLU A 400 18.67 -2.47 3.00
C GLU A 400 17.83 -2.55 1.72
N ILE A 401 16.67 -3.20 1.79
CA ILE A 401 15.71 -3.21 0.68
C ILE A 401 15.07 -1.81 0.60
N PRO A 402 15.18 -1.12 -0.56
CA PRO A 402 14.56 0.18 -0.73
C PRO A 402 13.05 0.07 -0.71
N SER A 403 12.44 0.94 0.08
CA SER A 403 11.00 1.04 0.24
C SER A 403 10.65 2.45 0.70
N TYR A 404 9.53 2.96 0.23
CA TYR A 404 9.10 4.34 0.46
C TYR A 404 7.57 4.43 0.43
N TYR A 405 7.02 5.52 0.97
CA TYR A 405 5.57 5.66 1.08
C TYR A 405 4.91 5.96 -0.26
N VAL A 406 3.67 5.49 -0.36
CA VAL A 406 2.69 6.02 -1.30
C VAL A 406 1.41 6.34 -0.54
N PHE A 407 0.82 7.48 -0.85
CA PHE A 407 -0.38 8.01 -0.21
C PHE A 407 -1.48 8.27 -1.24
N GLY A 408 -2.72 8.08 -0.79
CA GLY A 408 -3.88 8.46 -1.57
C GLY A 408 -5.16 7.97 -0.95
N ALA A 409 -6.06 7.47 -1.79
CA ALA A 409 -7.35 6.94 -1.35
C ALA A 409 -7.70 5.64 -2.08
N LEU A 410 -8.38 4.75 -1.35
CA LEU A 410 -8.92 3.52 -1.91
C LEU A 410 -10.43 3.58 -2.01
N ALA A 411 -10.94 3.23 -3.18
CA ALA A 411 -12.35 3.01 -3.43
C ALA A 411 -12.74 1.57 -3.08
N ASP A 412 -14.02 1.38 -2.72
CA ASP A 412 -14.65 0.08 -2.86
C ASP A 412 -14.71 -0.36 -4.34
N PRO A 413 -14.95 -1.65 -4.65
CA PRO A 413 -15.01 -2.12 -6.04
C PRO A 413 -16.13 -1.51 -6.90
N GLN A 414 -17.03 -0.72 -6.30
CA GLN A 414 -18.13 -0.03 -6.98
C GLN A 414 -17.99 1.51 -6.91
N PHE A 415 -16.85 2.02 -6.44
CA PHE A 415 -16.56 3.44 -6.25
C PHE A 415 -17.59 4.20 -5.38
N ASN A 416 -18.31 3.52 -4.46
CA ASN A 416 -19.32 4.18 -3.63
C ASN A 416 -18.74 4.79 -2.34
N SER A 417 -17.64 4.23 -1.84
CA SER A 417 -16.99 4.70 -0.62
C SER A 417 -15.49 4.77 -0.79
N TRP A 418 -14.90 5.78 -0.17
CA TRP A 418 -13.47 6.03 -0.21
C TRP A 418 -12.90 6.17 1.20
N GLU A 419 -11.71 5.62 1.38
CA GLU A 419 -10.91 5.75 2.58
C GLU A 419 -9.52 6.27 2.23
N GLY A 420 -9.03 7.24 3.01
CA GLY A 420 -7.64 7.65 2.93
C GLY A 420 -6.75 6.47 3.28
N HIS A 421 -5.72 6.23 2.47
CA HIS A 421 -4.90 5.04 2.56
C HIS A 421 -3.42 5.34 2.30
N ALA A 422 -2.55 4.52 2.89
CA ALA A 422 -1.13 4.50 2.60
C ALA A 422 -0.62 3.08 2.48
N TRP A 423 0.37 2.91 1.62
CA TRP A 423 1.04 1.65 1.35
C TRP A 423 2.52 1.91 1.04
N ALA A 424 3.27 0.84 0.80
CA ALA A 424 4.68 0.93 0.45
C ALA A 424 4.88 0.64 -1.04
N TYR A 425 5.82 1.33 -1.66
CA TYR A 425 6.52 0.78 -2.83
C TYR A 425 7.81 0.11 -2.36
N VAL A 426 8.23 -0.93 -3.08
CA VAL A 426 9.45 -1.69 -2.80
C VAL A 426 10.25 -1.91 -4.08
N MET A 427 11.56 -1.77 -3.98
CA MET A 427 12.48 -2.12 -5.05
C MET A 427 13.02 -3.52 -4.82
N LEU A 428 12.85 -4.43 -5.79
CA LEU A 428 13.40 -5.79 -5.72
C LEU A 428 14.29 -6.07 -6.95
N PRO A 429 15.53 -6.53 -6.76
CA PRO A 429 16.43 -6.85 -7.86
C PRO A 429 16.01 -8.18 -8.49
N MET A 430 16.17 -8.30 -9.81
CA MET A 430 16.35 -9.62 -10.42
C MET A 430 17.79 -10.11 -10.16
N SER A 431 18.08 -11.40 -10.28
CA SER A 431 19.45 -11.92 -10.08
C SER A 431 20.36 -11.57 -11.25
N ASP A 432 21.65 -11.38 -10.99
CA ASP A 432 22.65 -11.13 -12.04
C ASP A 432 22.59 -12.24 -13.11
N ASP A 433 22.52 -13.51 -12.68
CA ASP A 433 22.37 -14.67 -13.57
C ASP A 433 21.15 -14.56 -14.50
N TRP A 434 20.00 -14.09 -14.00
CA TRP A 434 18.80 -13.94 -14.81
C TRP A 434 18.96 -12.76 -15.78
N CYS A 435 19.52 -11.64 -15.32
CA CYS A 435 19.76 -10.47 -16.15
C CYS A 435 20.69 -10.82 -17.32
N GLU A 436 21.82 -11.47 -17.04
CA GLU A 436 22.80 -11.90 -18.05
C GLU A 436 22.19 -12.89 -19.06
N GLN A 437 21.43 -13.89 -18.58
CA GLN A 437 20.80 -14.89 -19.45
C GLN A 437 19.71 -14.30 -20.37
N ASN A 438 19.11 -13.18 -19.97
CA ASN A 438 18.07 -12.51 -20.75
C ASN A 438 18.59 -11.24 -21.41
N GLU A 439 19.92 -11.03 -21.43
CA GLU A 439 20.57 -9.88 -22.05
C GLU A 439 20.01 -8.54 -21.54
N VAL A 440 19.61 -8.47 -20.27
CA VAL A 440 19.08 -7.27 -19.63
C VAL A 440 20.21 -6.46 -19.01
N LYS A 441 20.26 -5.16 -19.32
CA LYS A 441 21.19 -4.20 -18.71
C LYS A 441 20.99 -4.16 -17.20
N ILE A 442 22.07 -4.43 -16.47
CA ILE A 442 22.04 -4.60 -15.01
C ILE A 442 21.40 -3.42 -14.27
N ASP A 443 21.63 -2.21 -14.77
CA ASP A 443 21.10 -0.98 -14.20
C ASP A 443 19.57 -0.94 -14.22
N THR A 444 18.91 -1.59 -15.17
CA THR A 444 17.44 -1.63 -15.26
C THR A 444 16.84 -2.90 -14.68
N CYS A 445 17.66 -3.86 -14.25
CA CYS A 445 17.25 -5.22 -13.93
C CYS A 445 16.64 -5.38 -12.51
N TYR A 446 15.51 -4.71 -12.29
CA TYR A 446 14.77 -4.67 -11.02
C TYR A 446 13.34 -4.16 -11.24
N ILE A 447 12.46 -4.37 -10.26
CA ILE A 447 11.11 -3.81 -10.24
C ILE A 447 10.95 -2.76 -9.15
N GLU A 448 9.95 -1.87 -9.31
CA GLU A 448 9.46 -0.93 -8.30
C GLU A 448 7.97 -1.18 -8.09
N GLY A 449 7.64 -2.04 -7.13
CA GLY A 449 6.30 -2.59 -7.02
C GLY A 449 5.53 -2.14 -5.80
N ALA A 450 4.21 -2.02 -5.95
CA ALA A 450 3.30 -1.71 -4.86
C ALA A 450 3.13 -2.89 -3.89
N VAL A 451 3.22 -2.61 -2.60
CA VAL A 451 2.93 -3.55 -1.50
C VAL A 451 1.95 -2.89 -0.54
N ASP A 452 0.73 -3.43 -0.51
CA ASP A 452 -0.32 -3.03 0.43
C ASP A 452 -0.68 -4.24 1.29
N VAL A 453 -0.11 -4.24 2.49
CA VAL A 453 -0.26 -5.32 3.47
C VAL A 453 -1.72 -5.46 3.87
N VAL A 454 -2.38 -4.36 4.26
CA VAL A 454 -3.76 -4.37 4.75
C VAL A 454 -4.74 -4.94 3.74
N ASN A 455 -4.60 -4.57 2.46
CA ASN A 455 -5.49 -5.06 1.40
C ASN A 455 -4.99 -6.33 0.70
N ARG A 456 -3.95 -6.98 1.25
CA ARG A 456 -3.39 -8.23 0.70
C ARG A 456 -3.02 -8.10 -0.78
N LYS A 457 -2.42 -6.97 -1.16
CA LYS A 457 -1.93 -6.73 -2.52
C LYS A 457 -0.40 -6.82 -2.52
N TRP A 458 0.09 -7.94 -3.05
CA TRP A 458 1.52 -8.17 -3.24
C TRP A 458 1.88 -7.84 -4.69
N LEU A 459 2.68 -6.79 -4.89
CA LEU A 459 3.24 -6.42 -6.20
C LEU A 459 2.17 -6.26 -7.28
N VAL A 460 1.06 -5.61 -6.93
CA VAL A 460 -0.06 -5.33 -7.85
C VAL A 460 -0.66 -3.95 -7.57
N HIS A 461 -0.98 -3.24 -8.65
CA HIS A 461 -1.85 -2.05 -8.62
C HIS A 461 -3.24 -2.39 -9.15
N THR A 462 -4.25 -1.70 -8.65
CA THR A 462 -5.66 -1.93 -9.02
C THR A 462 -6.35 -0.60 -9.32
N PRO A 463 -7.28 -0.53 -10.29
CA PRO A 463 -7.97 0.71 -10.64
C PRO A 463 -8.90 1.30 -9.56
N THR A 464 -9.05 0.66 -8.41
CA THR A 464 -9.76 1.24 -7.25
C THR A 464 -8.83 2.10 -6.39
N VAL A 465 -7.62 2.40 -6.84
CA VAL A 465 -6.60 3.17 -6.13
C VAL A 465 -6.47 4.52 -6.82
N TYR A 466 -6.68 5.60 -6.07
CA TYR A 466 -6.26 6.95 -6.43
C TYR A 466 -4.94 7.23 -5.74
N ILE A 467 -3.87 7.40 -6.53
CA ILE A 467 -2.55 7.79 -6.05
C ILE A 467 -2.50 9.30 -6.01
N ASP A 468 -2.43 9.85 -4.80
CA ASP A 468 -2.39 11.30 -4.57
C ASP A 468 -0.95 11.80 -4.54
N TRP A 469 -0.04 11.00 -3.96
CA TRP A 469 1.37 11.33 -3.83
C TRP A 469 2.24 10.08 -3.64
N ILE A 470 3.37 10.02 -4.34
CA ILE A 470 4.44 9.04 -4.13
C ILE A 470 5.58 9.78 -3.45
N GLU A 471 6.16 9.18 -2.41
CA GLU A 471 7.26 9.82 -1.70
C GLU A 471 8.49 10.02 -2.59
N GLU A 472 8.90 11.28 -2.72
CA GLU A 472 10.17 11.65 -3.33
C GLU A 472 11.25 11.84 -2.27
N TYR A 473 12.47 11.41 -2.60
CA TYR A 473 13.63 11.72 -1.79
C TYR A 473 13.97 13.21 -1.87
N SER A 474 14.11 13.87 -0.72
CA SER A 474 14.51 15.27 -0.65
C SER A 474 15.83 15.42 0.10
N GLU A 475 16.82 16.00 -0.58
CA GLU A 475 18.08 16.43 0.06
C GLU A 475 17.87 17.64 0.99
N PHE A 476 16.89 18.49 0.69
CA PHE A 476 16.57 19.69 1.46
C PHE A 476 15.77 19.39 2.73
N ILE A 477 14.92 18.36 2.68
CA ILE A 477 14.10 17.90 3.81
C ILE A 477 14.52 16.45 4.11
N PRO A 478 15.70 16.25 4.72
CA PRO A 478 16.29 14.93 4.87
C PRO A 478 15.50 14.06 5.84
N ASN A 479 15.82 12.75 5.82
CA ASN A 479 15.28 11.73 6.70
C ASN A 479 13.75 11.56 6.60
N GLY A 480 13.17 11.76 5.42
CA GLY A 480 11.73 11.50 5.20
C GLY A 480 10.78 12.51 5.85
N ASN A 481 11.28 13.65 6.34
CA ASN A 481 10.43 14.63 7.00
C ASN A 481 9.42 15.31 6.05
N ILE A 482 9.59 15.12 4.74
CA ILE A 482 8.61 15.50 3.71
C ILE A 482 7.25 14.80 3.92
N VAL A 483 7.24 13.59 4.51
CA VAL A 483 6.02 12.86 4.85
C VAL A 483 5.15 13.63 5.84
N ASN A 484 5.77 14.34 6.80
CA ASN A 484 5.03 15.19 7.74
C ASN A 484 4.28 16.33 7.03
N ASN A 485 4.88 16.85 5.96
CA ASN A 485 4.31 17.93 5.16
C ASN A 485 3.10 17.46 4.35
N TYR A 486 3.08 16.20 3.91
CA TYR A 486 1.90 15.59 3.32
C TYR A 486 0.76 15.49 4.36
N TYR A 487 1.03 14.97 5.56
CA TYR A 487 0.00 14.80 6.60
C TYR A 487 -0.61 16.12 7.10
N SER A 488 0.18 17.19 7.26
CA SER A 488 -0.33 18.45 7.81
C SER A 488 -1.41 19.09 6.92
N GLY A 489 -1.21 19.06 5.60
CA GLY A 489 -2.12 19.60 4.59
C GLY A 489 -2.47 21.09 4.77
N GLY A 490 -1.69 21.86 5.54
CA GLY A 490 -1.90 23.29 5.77
C GLY A 490 -2.14 23.70 7.23
N SER A 491 -2.63 24.92 7.44
CA SER A 491 -2.87 25.54 8.75
C SER A 491 -4.24 26.21 8.85
N MET A 492 -4.78 26.30 10.06
CA MET A 492 -6.06 26.96 10.34
C MET A 492 -5.96 27.84 11.57
N THR A 493 -6.67 28.96 11.57
CA THR A 493 -6.85 29.85 12.72
C THR A 493 -8.31 30.27 12.85
N GLY A 494 -8.77 30.56 14.07
CA GLY A 494 -10.15 30.92 14.35
C GLY A 494 -10.69 30.16 15.56
N GLU A 495 -11.58 30.79 16.32
CA GLU A 495 -12.30 30.14 17.41
C GLU A 495 -13.36 29.19 16.84
N ASP A 496 -13.48 27.96 17.37
CA ASP A 496 -14.45 26.95 16.91
C ASP A 496 -14.54 26.80 15.38
N PHE A 497 -13.39 26.89 14.72
CA PHE A 497 -13.24 26.72 13.28
C PHE A 497 -12.75 25.30 12.98
N THR A 498 -13.56 24.53 12.25
CA THR A 498 -13.31 23.12 11.99
C THR A 498 -13.26 22.82 10.51
N ARG A 499 -12.40 21.87 10.14
CA ARG A 499 -12.22 21.36 8.78
C ARG A 499 -12.48 19.87 8.77
N LYS A 500 -13.24 19.43 7.77
CA LYS A 500 -13.46 18.02 7.49
C LYS A 500 -13.18 17.73 6.03
N ARG A 501 -12.21 16.86 5.75
CA ARG A 501 -12.00 16.35 4.39
C ARG A 501 -12.73 15.04 4.16
N SER A 502 -13.17 14.79 2.93
CA SER A 502 -13.80 13.54 2.50
C SER A 502 -13.55 13.28 1.02
N PHE A 503 -13.72 12.02 0.60
CA PHE A 503 -13.59 11.61 -0.80
C PHE A 503 -14.89 10.97 -1.28
N HIS A 504 -15.28 11.29 -2.52
CA HIS A 504 -16.39 10.63 -3.19
C HIS A 504 -16.17 10.60 -4.71
N THR A 505 -16.99 9.82 -5.43
CA THR A 505 -16.95 9.72 -6.90
C THR A 505 -18.17 10.38 -7.50
N GLU A 506 -17.98 11.21 -8.54
CA GLU A 506 -19.09 11.79 -9.31
C GLU A 506 -19.58 10.87 -10.42
N GLY A 507 -18.63 10.18 -11.05
CA GLY A 507 -18.88 9.21 -12.11
C GLY A 507 -17.69 8.28 -12.28
N TYR A 508 -17.97 7.06 -12.73
CA TYR A 508 -16.94 6.11 -13.11
C TYR A 508 -17.43 5.22 -14.26
N SER A 509 -16.47 4.68 -15.00
CA SER A 509 -16.66 3.63 -15.97
C SER A 509 -15.59 2.56 -15.77
N VAL A 510 -15.97 1.30 -15.92
CA VAL A 510 -15.06 0.15 -15.85
C VAL A 510 -14.99 -0.49 -17.22
N SER A 511 -13.78 -0.85 -17.66
CA SER A 511 -13.55 -1.51 -18.93
C SER A 511 -12.49 -2.62 -18.81
N GLY A 512 -12.27 -3.38 -19.89
CA GLY A 512 -11.33 -4.52 -19.93
C GLY A 512 -11.81 -5.79 -19.23
N GLY A 513 -12.76 -5.70 -18.30
CA GLY A 513 -13.28 -6.83 -17.51
C GLY A 513 -12.76 -6.78 -16.07
N THR A 514 -12.72 -7.93 -15.39
CA THR A 514 -12.26 -8.04 -14.01
C THR A 514 -11.28 -9.21 -13.82
N TRP A 515 -10.52 -9.17 -12.73
CA TRP A 515 -9.59 -10.22 -12.30
C TRP A 515 -9.66 -10.43 -10.78
N ASN A 516 -9.15 -11.57 -10.31
CA ASN A 516 -9.19 -11.96 -8.91
C ASN A 516 -7.80 -11.82 -8.26
N ASN A 517 -7.66 -10.91 -7.29
CA ASN A 517 -6.52 -10.90 -6.39
C ASN A 517 -6.72 -11.96 -5.31
N LYS A 518 -6.01 -13.08 -5.42
CA LYS A 518 -6.13 -14.21 -4.49
C LYS A 518 -5.21 -14.04 -3.29
N TRP A 519 -5.72 -14.40 -2.11
CA TRP A 519 -5.04 -14.13 -0.85
C TRP A 519 -4.44 -15.37 -0.26
N LEU A 520 -3.33 -15.75 -0.86
CA LEU A 520 -2.59 -16.94 -0.50
C LEU A 520 -1.15 -16.54 -0.22
N GLY A 521 -0.65 -16.96 0.94
CA GLY A 521 0.79 -16.98 1.20
C GLY A 521 1.52 -17.77 0.13
N GLU A 522 2.77 -17.41 -0.15
CA GLU A 522 3.62 -18.20 -1.04
C GLU A 522 4.34 -19.25 -0.22
N ASP A 523 4.29 -20.51 -0.68
CA ASP A 523 5.08 -21.55 -0.04
C ASP A 523 6.54 -21.36 -0.47
N LEU A 524 7.35 -20.93 0.48
CA LEU A 524 8.78 -20.68 0.29
C LEU A 524 9.63 -21.86 0.79
N THR A 525 9.04 -23.01 1.12
CA THR A 525 9.73 -24.16 1.77
C THR A 525 10.34 -25.19 0.82
#